data_AF-A0A945V2B3-F1
#
_entry.id   AF-A0A945V2B3-F1
#
_cell.length_a   1.000
_cell.length_b   1.000
_cell.length_c   1.000
_cell.angle_alpha   90.00
_cell.angle_beta   90.00
_cell.angle_gamma   90.00
#
_symmetry.space_group_name_H-M   'P 1'
#
loop_
_entity.id
_entity.type
_entity.pdbx_description
1 polymer ?
#
loop_
_entity_poly.entity_id
_entity_poly.type
_entity_poly.pdbx_seq_one_letter_code
_entity_poly.pdbx_strand_id
1 'polypeptide(L)'
;MDLLILSTAAAVRRLHDTNRSRLWLLMIYIPEVFMLFFSTMIPLVAKSLMAEESNLYVTLISIIEMTAVLSIPVAVIQLVGIIWLLVLFMLKGTVGENRFGSDPLVPESDEKSNVS
;
A
#
# COMPACT_ATOMS: atom_id res chain seq x y z
N MET A 1 5.29 -15.92 -5.77
CA MET A 1 5.14 -14.74 -6.65
C MET A 1 3.69 -14.55 -7.08
N ASP A 2 2.97 -15.64 -7.40
CA ASP A 2 1.60 -15.58 -7.93
C ASP A 2 0.57 -14.94 -6.98
N LEU A 3 0.69 -15.19 -5.67
CA LEU A 3 -0.21 -14.61 -4.67
C LEU A 3 -0.13 -13.07 -4.58
N LEU A 4 1.06 -12.49 -4.78
CA LEU A 4 1.26 -11.04 -4.73
C LEU A 4 0.64 -10.37 -5.96
N ILE A 5 0.84 -10.97 -7.14
CA ILE A 5 0.27 -10.50 -8.40
C ILE A 5 -1.26 -10.61 -8.34
N LEU A 6 -1.79 -11.74 -7.86
CA LEU A 6 -3.23 -11.97 -7.77
C LEU A 6 -3.91 -11.03 -6.76
N SER A 7 -3.34 -10.86 -5.57
CA SER A 7 -3.89 -9.95 -4.55
C SER A 7 -3.84 -8.49 -4.99
N THR A 8 -2.73 -8.06 -5.61
CA THR A 8 -2.60 -6.70 -6.14
C THR A 8 -3.57 -6.47 -7.30
N ALA A 9 -3.73 -7.44 -8.22
CA ALA A 9 -4.69 -7.35 -9.31
C ALA A 9 -6.14 -7.25 -8.81
N ALA A 10 -6.51 -8.05 -7.81
CA ALA A 10 -7.83 -7.99 -7.18
C ALA A 10 -8.07 -6.63 -6.50
N ALA A 11 -7.06 -6.09 -5.81
CA ALA A 11 -7.15 -4.78 -5.17
C ALA A 11 -7.30 -3.64 -6.19
N VAL A 12 -6.56 -3.69 -7.31
CA VAL A 12 -6.71 -2.73 -8.42
C VAL A 12 -8.15 -2.75 -8.96
N ARG A 13 -8.71 -3.95 -9.21
CA ARG A 13 -10.09 -4.10 -9.68
C ARG A 13 -11.08 -3.45 -8.72
N ARG A 14 -10.99 -3.77 -7.42
CA ARG A 14 -11.92 -3.25 -6.41
C ARG A 14 -11.86 -1.73 -6.27
N LEU A 15 -10.67 -1.18 -6.43
CA LEU A 15 -10.43 0.26 -6.41
C LEU A 15 -11.04 0.94 -7.64
N HIS A 16 -11.00 0.28 -8.80
CA HIS A 16 -11.70 0.73 -10.00
C HIS A 16 -13.22 0.66 -9.84
N ASP A 17 -13.74 -0.42 -9.27
CA ASP A 17 -15.18 -0.60 -9.00
C ASP A 17 -15.75 0.48 -8.06
N THR A 18 -14.90 1.15 -7.27
CA THR A 18 -15.29 2.25 -6.39
C THR A 18 -14.92 3.63 -6.91
N ASN A 19 -14.65 3.74 -8.22
CA ASN A 19 -14.26 4.97 -8.89
C ASN A 19 -13.04 5.65 -8.21
N ARG A 20 -12.07 4.87 -7.73
CA ARG A 20 -10.80 5.35 -7.14
C ARG A 20 -9.61 4.99 -8.02
N SER A 21 -8.50 5.72 -7.91
CA SER A 21 -7.32 5.51 -8.75
C SER A 21 -6.45 4.38 -8.22
N ARG A 22 -5.86 3.57 -9.10
CA ARG A 22 -4.86 2.55 -8.74
C ARG A 22 -3.67 3.08 -7.93
N LEU A 23 -3.43 4.40 -7.96
CA LEU A 23 -2.44 5.08 -7.14
C LEU A 23 -2.72 5.00 -5.64
N TRP A 24 -3.95 4.73 -5.19
CA TRP A 24 -4.22 4.54 -3.76
C TRP A 24 -3.46 3.34 -3.18
N LEU A 25 -3.13 2.32 -3.99
CA LEU A 25 -2.26 1.21 -3.56
C LEU A 25 -0.81 1.64 -3.33
N LEU A 26 -0.35 2.72 -3.97
CA LEU A 26 1.00 3.23 -3.73
C LEU A 26 1.13 3.83 -2.33
N MET A 27 0.05 4.31 -1.71
CA MET A 27 0.11 4.79 -0.33
C MET A 27 0.42 3.68 0.67
N ILE A 28 0.15 2.42 0.28
CA ILE A 28 0.52 1.22 1.01
C ILE A 28 1.98 0.86 0.70
N TYR A 29 2.36 0.77 -0.58
CA TYR A 29 3.69 0.25 -0.94
C TYR A 29 4.85 1.27 -0.82
N ILE A 30 4.62 2.57 -0.99
CA ILE A 30 5.68 3.59 -0.96
C ILE A 30 6.35 3.70 0.41
N PRO A 31 5.62 3.80 1.53
CA PRO A 31 6.23 3.90 2.85
C PRO A 31 7.18 2.74 3.17
N GLU A 32 6.85 1.53 2.74
CA GLU A 32 7.68 0.33 2.96
C GLU A 32 9.03 0.41 2.24
N VAL A 33 9.01 0.73 0.94
CA VAL A 33 10.25 0.84 0.14
C VAL A 33 11.10 2.00 0.62
N PHE A 34 10.46 3.14 0.93
CA PHE A 34 11.14 4.31 1.47
C PHE A 34 11.81 3.99 2.80
N MET A 35 11.11 3.33 3.73
CA MET A 35 11.65 3.06 5.05
C MET A 35 12.75 2.02 5.04
N LEU A 36 12.64 0.98 4.20
CA LEU A 36 13.73 0.02 4.00
C LEU A 36 15.02 0.71 3.52
N PHE A 37 14.89 1.67 2.61
CA PHE A 37 16.02 2.46 2.12
C PHE A 37 16.64 3.33 3.22
N PHE A 38 15.84 4.16 3.90
CA PHE A 38 16.34 5.08 4.92
C PHE A 38 16.93 4.34 6.13
N SER A 39 16.30 3.25 6.54
CA SER A 39 16.76 2.45 7.67
C SER A 39 18.13 1.83 7.47
N THR A 40 18.49 1.50 6.22
CA THR A 40 19.80 0.91 5.90
C THR A 40 20.84 1.97 5.56
N MET A 41 20.43 3.07 4.93
CA MET A 41 21.33 4.16 4.53
C MET A 41 21.78 5.02 5.72
N ILE A 42 20.90 5.32 6.68
CA ILE A 42 21.25 6.17 7.83
C ILE A 42 22.41 5.56 8.66
N PRO A 43 22.36 4.29 9.09
CA PRO A 43 23.46 3.69 9.85
C PRO A 43 24.74 3.56 9.02
N LEU A 44 24.62 3.27 7.72
CA LEU A 44 25.77 3.15 6.82
C LEU A 44 26.50 4.48 6.67
N VAL A 45 25.76 5.56 6.44
CA VAL A 45 26.33 6.92 6.34
C VAL A 45 26.90 7.36 7.69
N ALA A 46 26.18 7.14 8.79
CA ALA A 46 26.66 7.48 10.13
C ALA A 46 28.00 6.80 10.44
N LYS A 47 28.14 5.52 10.07
CA LYS A 47 29.40 4.76 10.19
C LYS A 47 30.52 5.25 9.28
N SER A 48 30.20 5.75 8.08
CA SER A 48 31.22 6.30 7.20
C SER A 48 31.78 7.64 7.71
N LEU A 49 31.02 8.35 8.54
CA LEU A 49 31.38 9.64 9.13
C LEU A 49 32.08 9.49 10.49
N MET A 50 31.62 8.53 11.29
CA MET A 50 32.21 8.22 12.59
C MET A 50 33.29 7.15 12.36
N ALA A 51 34.57 7.55 12.34
CA ALA A 51 35.71 6.62 12.23
C ALA A 51 35.77 5.72 13.48
N GLU A 52 34.88 4.74 13.52
CA GLU A 52 34.58 3.94 14.70
C GLU A 52 35.01 2.50 14.43
N GLU A 53 36.13 2.11 15.07
CA GLU A 53 36.54 0.72 15.29
C GLU A 53 35.47 0.04 16.16
N SER A 54 34.34 -0.28 15.53
CA SER A 54 33.16 -0.86 16.17
C SER A 54 33.08 -2.34 15.88
N ASN A 55 32.96 -3.14 16.95
CA ASN A 55 32.72 -4.58 16.85
C ASN A 55 31.47 -4.85 15.99
N LEU A 56 31.55 -5.85 15.10
CA LEU A 56 30.48 -6.22 14.17
C LEU A 56 29.13 -6.45 14.89
N TYR A 57 29.15 -7.02 16.10
CA TYR A 57 27.93 -7.26 16.88
C TYR A 57 27.21 -5.97 17.30
N VAL A 58 27.94 -4.95 17.77
CA VAL A 58 27.37 -3.66 18.20
C VAL A 58 26.75 -2.93 17.01
N THR A 59 27.40 -3.04 15.85
CA THR A 59 26.91 -2.53 14.56
C THR A 59 25.58 -3.15 14.14
N LEU A 60 25.49 -4.47 14.21
CA LEU A 60 24.28 -5.17 13.79
C LEU A 60 23.12 -4.88 14.75
N ILE A 61 23.39 -4.81 16.05
CA ILE A 61 22.40 -4.46 17.06
C ILE A 61 21.84 -3.04 16.82
N SER A 62 22.70 -2.05 16.57
CA SER A 62 22.22 -0.68 16.31
C SER A 62 21.41 -0.55 15.01
N ILE A 63 21.78 -1.27 13.95
CA ILE A 63 20.99 -1.32 12.71
C ILE A 63 19.61 -1.94 12.97
N ILE A 64 19.56 -3.05 13.72
CA ILE A 64 18.30 -3.74 14.04
C ILE A 64 17.40 -2.84 14.89
N GLU A 65 17.94 -2.17 15.91
CA GLU A 65 17.17 -1.26 16.77
C GLU A 65 16.62 -0.06 15.99
N MET A 66 17.45 0.60 15.18
CA MET A 66 17.02 1.73 14.35
C MET A 66 15.95 1.31 13.34
N THR A 67 16.09 0.12 12.75
CA THR A 67 15.10 -0.44 11.82
C THR A 67 13.78 -0.75 12.51
N ALA A 68 13.83 -1.39 13.68
CA ALA A 68 12.63 -1.74 14.42
C ALA A 68 11.83 -0.49 14.82
N VAL A 69 12.50 0.54 15.35
CA VAL A 69 11.84 1.78 15.79
C VAL A 69 11.14 2.50 14.63
N LEU A 70 11.78 2.60 13.47
CA LEU A 70 11.19 3.23 12.30
C LEU A 70 10.03 2.40 11.70
N SER A 71 10.09 1.07 11.76
CA SER A 71 9.07 0.20 11.18
C SER A 71 7.70 0.26 11.87
N ILE A 72 7.65 0.53 13.18
CA ILE A 72 6.40 0.51 13.97
C ILE A 72 5.33 1.49 13.44
N PRO A 73 5.60 2.80 13.26
CA PRO A 73 4.58 3.72 12.74
C PRO A 73 4.15 3.38 11.31
N VAL A 74 5.05 2.86 10.48
CA VAL A 74 4.74 2.40 9.11
C VAL A 74 3.76 1.24 9.16
N ALA A 75 4.01 0.26 10.04
CA ALA A 75 3.12 -0.88 10.23
C ALA A 75 1.71 -0.45 10.64
N VAL A 76 1.57 0.62 11.45
CA VAL A 76 0.25 1.19 11.80
C VAL A 76 -0.44 1.79 10.58
N ILE A 77 0.27 2.60 9.78
CA ILE A 77 -0.27 3.19 8.54
C ILE A 77 -0.69 2.06 7.58
N GLN A 78 0.14 1.03 7.47
CA GLN A 78 -0.07 -0.12 6.62
C GLN A 78 -1.29 -0.94 7.06
N LEU A 79 -1.46 -1.12 8.38
CA LEU A 79 -2.62 -1.78 8.96
C LEU A 79 -3.90 -1.00 8.65
N VAL A 80 -3.89 0.32 8.80
CA VAL A 80 -5.03 1.18 8.46
C VAL A 80 -5.36 1.07 6.96
N GLY A 81 -4.36 1.09 6.08
CA GLY A 81 -4.54 0.91 4.64
C GLY A 81 -5.13 -0.45 4.26
N ILE A 82 -4.68 -1.53 4.91
CA ILE A 82 -5.21 -2.88 4.70
C ILE A 82 -6.64 -2.99 5.20
N ILE A 83 -6.95 -2.46 6.39
CA ILE A 83 -8.32 -2.44 6.92
C ILE A 83 -9.23 -1.66 5.97
N TRP A 84 -8.79 -0.50 5.49
CA TRP A 84 -9.53 0.28 4.51
C TRP A 84 -9.80 -0.49 3.22
N LEU A 85 -8.80 -1.20 2.68
CA LEU A 85 -8.99 -2.08 1.52
C LEU A 85 -9.96 -3.24 1.80
N LEU A 86 -9.85 -3.87 2.97
CA LEU A 86 -10.75 -4.96 3.37
C LEU A 86 -12.20 -4.49 3.46
N VAL A 87 -12.44 -3.33 4.07
CA VAL A 87 -13.76 -2.70 4.09
C VAL A 87 -14.25 -2.46 2.65
N LEU A 88 -13.37 -1.97 1.78
CA LEU A 88 -13.65 -1.80 0.37
C LEU A 88 -14.09 -3.09 -0.30
N PHE A 89 -13.40 -4.22 -0.06
CA PHE A 89 -13.77 -5.54 -0.58
C PHE A 89 -15.15 -6.01 -0.12
N MET A 90 -15.59 -5.60 1.07
CA MET A 90 -16.90 -6.00 1.63
C MET A 90 -18.05 -5.07 1.20
N LEU A 91 -17.76 -3.84 0.80
CA LEU A 91 -18.76 -2.89 0.33
C LEU A 91 -19.15 -3.18 -1.13
N LYS A 92 -20.28 -2.62 -1.59
CA LYS A 92 -20.66 -2.65 -3.02
C LYS A 92 -19.82 -1.66 -3.84
N GLY A 93 -19.71 -1.88 -5.15
CA GLY A 93 -19.13 -0.91 -6.08
C GLY A 93 -20.02 0.31 -6.26
N THR A 94 -19.57 1.30 -7.03
CA THR A 94 -20.42 2.41 -7.48
C THR A 94 -21.49 1.90 -8.44
N VAL A 95 -22.73 2.36 -8.29
CA VAL A 95 -23.85 2.01 -9.18
C VAL A 95 -23.85 2.95 -10.39
N GLY A 96 -24.03 2.40 -11.60
CA GLY A 96 -24.09 3.17 -12.86
C GLY A 96 -22.73 3.32 -13.55
N GLU A 97 -22.61 4.28 -14.48
CA GLU A 97 -21.35 4.51 -15.18
C GLU A 97 -20.26 5.04 -14.25
N ASN A 98 -19.10 4.38 -14.27
CA ASN A 98 -17.90 4.89 -13.62
C ASN A 98 -16.85 5.23 -14.69
N ARG A 99 -15.78 5.94 -14.29
CA ARG A 99 -14.73 6.39 -15.22
C ARG A 99 -13.92 5.26 -15.91
N PHE A 100 -14.20 4.01 -15.58
CA PHE A 100 -13.57 2.81 -16.11
C PHE A 100 -14.54 1.93 -16.91
N GLY A 101 -15.82 2.31 -16.99
CA GLY A 101 -16.86 1.60 -17.73
C GLY A 101 -18.20 1.56 -17.00
N SER A 102 -19.24 1.19 -17.73
CA SER A 102 -20.60 1.02 -17.22
C SER A 102 -20.70 -0.23 -16.33
N ASP A 103 -21.51 -0.17 -15.26
CA ASP A 103 -21.74 -1.31 -14.38
C ASP A 103 -22.51 -2.42 -15.13
N PRO A 104 -21.92 -3.61 -15.34
CA PRO A 104 -22.55 -4.69 -16.09
C PRO A 104 -23.73 -5.35 -15.36
N LEU A 105 -24.01 -4.95 -14.12
CA LEU A 105 -25.09 -5.47 -13.30
C LEU A 105 -26.38 -4.64 -13.39
N VAL A 106 -26.35 -3.49 -14.08
CA VAL A 106 -27.55 -2.66 -14.28
C VAL A 106 -28.43 -3.33 -15.34
N PRO A 107 -29.69 -3.68 -15.04
CA PRO A 107 -30.62 -4.18 -16.04
C PRO A 107 -30.87 -3.10 -17.09
N GLU A 108 -30.94 -3.46 -18.38
CA GLU A 108 -31.17 -2.53 -19.50
C GLU A 108 -32.43 -1.65 -19.32
N SER A 109 -33.38 -2.09 -18.50
CA SER A 109 -34.59 -1.31 -18.12
C SER A 109 -34.28 -0.07 -17.28
N ASP A 110 -33.28 -0.15 -16.41
CA ASP A 110 -32.93 0.91 -15.46
C ASP A 110 -32.02 1.96 -16.12
N GLU A 111 -31.21 1.55 -17.09
CA GLU A 111 -30.38 2.42 -17.93
C GLU A 111 -31.22 3.43 -18.73
N LYS A 112 -32.34 2.99 -19.31
CA LYS A 112 -33.25 3.86 -20.09
C LYS A 112 -33.99 4.90 -19.24
N SER A 113 -34.11 4.69 -17.94
CA SER A 113 -34.81 5.60 -17.01
C SER A 113 -33.93 6.74 -16.50
N ASN A 114 -32.60 6.57 -16.51
CA ASN A 114 -31.64 7.55 -16.01
C ASN A 114 -31.11 8.48 -17.10
N VAL A 115 -31.54 8.26 -18.35
CA VAL A 115 -31.14 9.01 -19.56
C VAL A 115 -32.32 9.81 -20.15
N SER A 116 -33.54 9.64 -19.62
CA SER A 116 -34.75 10.42 -19.98
C SER A 116 -34.99 11.59 -19.05
#